data_AF-A0A1Y2PED4-F1
#
_entry.id   AF-A0A1Y2PED4-F1
#
_cell.length_a   1.000
_cell.length_b   1.000
_cell.length_c   1.000
_cell.angle_alpha   90.00
_cell.angle_beta   90.00
_cell.angle_gamma   90.00
#
_symmetry.space_group_name_H-M   'P 1'
#
loop_
_entity.id
_entity.type
_entity.pdbx_description
1 polymer ?
#
loop_
_entity_poly.entity_id
_entity_poly.type
_entity_poly.pdbx_seq_one_letter_code
_entity_poly.pdbx_strand_id
1 'polypeptide(L)'
;MSSVELNQGEIKVILDKNNTGKLSFAELGITKESNFLEGGLLRLVFDFKQVKDHNYFKVPTVEVFYEENMSETHWICEFNGKTILDKLDHHGHSTVLLLNRKILSDLEQHHENEMIIHAEFPKSANLNLDKSYIHFFK
;
A
#
# COMPACT_ATOMS: atom_id res chain seq x y z
N MET A 1 -3.73 6.24 -16.65
CA MET A 1 -2.93 5.07 -16.24
C MET A 1 -2.04 5.54 -15.11
N SER A 2 -2.07 4.83 -13.98
CA SER A 2 -1.09 5.02 -12.92
C SER A 2 0.32 4.74 -13.46
N SER A 3 1.34 5.40 -12.93
CA SER A 3 2.74 5.11 -13.24
C SER A 3 3.44 4.51 -12.03
N VAL A 4 4.36 3.57 -12.28
CA VAL A 4 5.11 2.89 -11.20
C VAL A 4 6.59 3.18 -11.36
N GLU A 5 7.21 3.62 -10.26
CA GLU A 5 8.65 3.80 -10.13
C GLU A 5 9.19 2.71 -9.18
N LEU A 6 10.18 1.96 -9.65
CA LEU A 6 10.79 0.86 -8.90
C LEU A 6 12.19 1.24 -8.45
N ASN A 7 12.40 1.24 -7.14
CA ASN A 7 13.71 1.40 -6.50
C ASN A 7 13.98 0.16 -5.64
N GLN A 8 15.25 -0.08 -5.26
CA GLN A 8 15.59 -1.27 -4.46
C GLN A 8 14.85 -1.24 -3.11
N GLY A 9 13.90 -2.17 -2.91
CA GLY A 9 13.07 -2.25 -1.70
C GLY A 9 11.90 -1.25 -1.64
N GLU A 10 11.70 -0.43 -2.68
CA GLU A 10 10.63 0.56 -2.74
C GLU A 10 9.83 0.47 -4.05
N ILE A 11 8.52 0.43 -3.91
CA ILE A 11 7.56 0.46 -5.02
C ILE A 11 6.72 1.72 -4.85
N LYS A 12 6.93 2.69 -5.75
CA LYS A 12 6.14 3.92 -5.77
C LYS A 12 5.11 3.85 -6.89
N VAL A 13 3.85 4.10 -6.53
CA VAL A 13 2.69 4.12 -7.42
C VAL A 13 2.11 5.52 -7.43
N ILE A 14 2.12 6.17 -8.60
CA ILE A 14 1.52 7.48 -8.81
C ILE A 14 0.11 7.27 -9.34
N LEU A 15 -0.89 7.68 -8.56
CA LEU A 15 -2.30 7.57 -8.92
C LEU A 15 -2.73 8.84 -9.67
N ASP A 16 -3.10 8.65 -10.93
CA ASP A 16 -3.46 9.75 -11.85
C ASP A 16 -4.93 10.19 -11.73
N LYS A 17 -5.77 9.38 -11.07
CA LYS A 17 -7.20 9.65 -10.89
C LYS A 17 -7.77 8.88 -9.70
N ASN A 18 -9.00 9.25 -9.31
CA ASN A 18 -9.84 8.40 -8.48
C ASN A 18 -10.17 7.12 -9.23
N ASN A 19 -9.39 6.08 -8.98
CA ASN A 19 -9.76 4.75 -9.40
C ASN A 19 -10.79 4.20 -8.41
N THR A 20 -12.00 3.98 -8.89
CA THR A 20 -13.12 3.52 -8.08
C THR A 20 -13.03 2.01 -7.89
N GLY A 21 -13.32 1.53 -6.67
CA GLY A 21 -13.30 0.10 -6.36
C GLY A 21 -11.91 -0.47 -6.02
N LYS A 22 -11.80 -1.80 -6.09
CA LYS A 22 -10.55 -2.52 -5.79
C LYS A 22 -9.64 -2.52 -7.01
N LEU A 23 -8.38 -2.19 -6.82
CA LEU A 23 -7.33 -2.33 -7.83
C LEU A 23 -6.24 -3.25 -7.33
N SER A 24 -5.98 -4.32 -8.07
CA SER A 24 -4.84 -5.19 -7.80
C SER A 24 -3.51 -4.47 -8.03
N PHE A 25 -2.44 -4.96 -7.41
CA PHE A 25 -1.10 -4.42 -7.63
C PHE A 25 -0.66 -4.61 -9.09
N ALA A 26 -1.09 -5.69 -9.73
CA ALA A 26 -0.92 -5.91 -11.16
C ALA A 26 -1.62 -4.83 -12.02
N GLU A 27 -2.87 -4.47 -11.70
CA GLU A 27 -3.62 -3.41 -12.40
C GLU A 27 -3.02 -2.02 -12.18
N LEU A 28 -2.34 -1.80 -11.05
CA LEU A 28 -1.56 -0.59 -10.79
C LEU A 28 -0.26 -0.51 -11.60
N GLY A 29 0.14 -1.61 -12.25
CA GLY A 29 1.35 -1.68 -13.06
C GLY A 29 2.60 -2.15 -12.29
N ILE A 30 2.44 -2.69 -11.07
CA ILE A 30 3.56 -3.29 -10.34
C ILE A 30 3.96 -4.58 -11.07
N THR A 31 5.24 -4.72 -11.40
CA THR A 31 5.75 -5.83 -12.21
C THR A 31 6.41 -6.90 -11.35
N LYS A 32 6.53 -8.12 -11.91
CA LYS A 32 7.14 -9.27 -11.24
C LYS A 32 8.60 -9.05 -10.83
N GLU A 33 9.31 -8.12 -11.46
CA GLU A 33 10.70 -7.81 -11.09
C GLU A 33 10.82 -7.20 -9.68
N SER A 34 9.71 -6.66 -9.15
CA SER A 34 9.62 -6.05 -7.82
C SER A 34 8.90 -6.90 -6.78
N ASN A 35 8.51 -8.13 -7.12
CA ASN A 35 7.72 -8.96 -6.22
C ASN A 35 8.54 -9.65 -5.12
N PHE A 36 9.86 -9.75 -5.28
CA PHE A 36 10.75 -10.44 -4.34
C PHE A 36 11.41 -9.46 -3.37
N LEU A 37 11.16 -9.67 -2.08
CA LEU A 37 11.68 -8.88 -0.97
C LEU A 37 12.87 -9.61 -0.35
N GLU A 38 14.08 -9.45 -0.90
CA GLU A 38 15.26 -10.20 -0.44
C GLU A 38 15.56 -10.01 1.06
N GLY A 39 15.55 -8.75 1.53
CA GLY A 39 15.82 -8.41 2.93
C GLY A 39 14.60 -8.43 3.84
N GLY A 40 13.43 -8.87 3.34
CA GLY A 40 12.18 -8.81 4.10
C GLY A 40 11.69 -7.39 4.38
N LEU A 41 12.20 -6.38 3.68
CA LEU A 41 11.76 -5.00 3.81
C LEU A 41 10.92 -4.60 2.59
N LEU A 42 9.79 -3.97 2.84
CA LEU A 42 8.91 -3.41 1.83
C LEU A 42 8.62 -1.95 2.14
N ARG A 43 8.81 -1.07 1.15
CA ARG A 43 8.25 0.28 1.17
C ARG A 43 7.31 0.46 -0.02
N LEU A 44 6.01 0.55 0.22
CA LEU A 44 5.03 0.94 -0.79
C LEU A 44 4.72 2.43 -0.63
N VAL A 45 4.75 3.18 -1.72
CA VAL A 45 4.39 4.59 -1.73
C VAL A 45 3.22 4.78 -2.69
N PHE A 46 2.13 5.38 -2.23
CA PHE A 46 1.01 5.80 -3.07
C PHE A 46 0.96 7.32 -3.08
N ASP A 47 1.27 7.89 -4.24
CA ASP A 47 1.24 9.33 -4.49
C ASP A 47 -0.13 9.71 -5.07
N PHE A 48 -0.86 10.56 -4.35
CA PHE A 48 -2.19 11.06 -4.71
C PHE A 48 -2.16 12.49 -5.28
N LYS A 49 -1.00 13.07 -5.58
CA LYS A 49 -0.87 14.47 -6.02
C LYS A 49 -1.74 14.84 -7.23
N GLN A 50 -2.01 13.88 -8.12
CA GLN A 50 -2.83 14.09 -9.31
C GLN A 50 -4.33 13.82 -9.07
N VAL A 51 -4.70 13.26 -7.91
CA VAL A 51 -6.08 13.01 -7.52
C VAL A 51 -6.69 14.31 -6.98
N LYS A 52 -7.72 14.82 -7.67
CA LYS A 52 -8.32 16.13 -7.34
C LYS A 52 -9.42 16.08 -6.27
N ASP A 53 -10.20 14.99 -6.25
CA ASP A 53 -11.31 14.82 -5.31
C ASP A 53 -11.09 13.54 -4.51
N HIS A 54 -10.60 13.61 -3.27
CA HIS A 54 -10.35 12.39 -2.49
C HIS A 54 -11.65 11.85 -1.87
N ASN A 55 -12.48 11.22 -2.70
CA ASN A 55 -13.71 10.55 -2.29
C ASN A 55 -13.38 9.19 -1.67
N TYR A 56 -12.83 9.19 -0.46
CA TYR A 56 -12.40 7.96 0.21
C TYR A 56 -13.53 6.94 0.39
N PHE A 57 -13.18 5.67 0.22
CA PHE A 57 -14.05 4.54 0.53
C PHE A 57 -14.42 4.53 2.02
N LYS A 58 -15.49 3.80 2.40
CA LYS A 58 -15.98 3.79 3.78
C LYS A 58 -14.90 3.33 4.77
N VAL A 59 -14.13 2.32 4.36
CA VAL A 59 -12.96 1.81 5.08
C VAL A 59 -11.87 1.60 4.03
N PRO A 60 -11.02 2.61 3.77
CA PRO A 60 -9.94 2.46 2.81
C PRO A 60 -9.06 1.27 3.22
N THR A 61 -8.68 0.44 2.26
CA THR A 61 -8.01 -0.84 2.56
C THR A 61 -6.82 -1.05 1.65
N VAL A 62 -5.76 -1.58 2.22
CA VAL A 62 -4.67 -2.22 1.48
C VAL A 62 -4.59 -3.66 1.95
N GLU A 63 -4.59 -4.59 1.01
CA GLU A 63 -4.40 -6.00 1.32
C GLU A 63 -3.20 -6.50 0.54
N VAL A 64 -2.22 -7.04 1.26
CA VAL A 64 -0.97 -7.53 0.67
C VAL A 64 -0.91 -9.02 0.90
N PHE A 65 -0.82 -9.78 -0.18
CA PHE A 65 -0.62 -11.22 -0.17
C PHE A 65 0.82 -11.56 -0.47
N TYR A 66 1.32 -12.60 0.17
CA TYR A 66 2.66 -13.12 -0.01
C TYR A 66 2.64 -14.66 0.04
N GLU A 67 3.50 -15.30 -0.75
CA GLU A 67 3.47 -16.74 -0.98
C GLU A 67 3.95 -17.53 0.25
N GLU A 68 4.92 -16.99 0.98
CA GLU A 68 5.48 -17.65 2.15
C GLU A 68 4.53 -17.56 3.34
N ASN A 69 4.48 -18.64 4.11
CA ASN A 69 3.88 -18.59 5.43
C ASN A 69 4.84 -17.83 6.35
N MET A 70 4.45 -16.62 6.74
CA MET A 70 5.21 -15.75 7.63
C MET A 70 4.77 -15.97 9.05
N SER A 71 5.71 -15.85 9.99
CA SER A 71 5.39 -15.66 11.39
C SER A 71 4.99 -14.20 11.59
N GLU A 72 5.77 -13.44 12.37
CA GLU A 72 5.45 -12.09 12.72
C GLU A 72 5.90 -11.10 11.65
N THR A 73 4.96 -10.31 11.12
CA THR A 73 5.22 -9.20 10.21
C THR A 73 4.78 -7.90 10.86
N HIS A 74 5.59 -6.86 10.75
CA HIS A 74 5.28 -5.54 11.30
C HIS A 74 4.96 -4.58 10.17
N TRP A 75 3.89 -3.80 10.33
CA TRP A 75 3.35 -2.91 9.31
C TRP A 75 3.11 -1.54 9.90
N ILE A 76 3.68 -0.53 9.26
CA ILE A 76 3.46 0.88 9.59
C ILE A 76 2.87 1.55 8.36
N CYS A 77 1.74 2.23 8.52
CA CYS A 77 1.18 3.09 7.49
C CYS A 77 1.27 4.54 7.94
N GLU A 78 1.85 5.35 7.09
CA GLU A 78 1.95 6.79 7.24
C GLU A 78 1.14 7.49 6.15
N PHE A 79 0.52 8.60 6.52
CA PHE A 79 -0.13 9.49 5.57
C PHE A 79 0.30 10.92 5.86
N ASN A 80 0.86 11.59 4.85
CA ASN A 80 1.39 12.95 4.94
C ASN A 80 2.33 13.14 6.14
N GLY A 81 3.24 12.18 6.35
CA GLY A 81 4.26 12.20 7.40
C GLY A 81 3.76 11.90 8.81
N LYS A 82 2.52 11.42 8.98
CA LYS A 82 2.00 10.94 10.26
C LYS A 82 1.66 9.47 10.20
N THR A 83 2.10 8.70 11.19
CA THR A 83 1.68 7.32 11.38
C THR A 83 0.18 7.27 11.67
N ILE A 84 -0.57 6.56 10.81
CA ILE A 84 -2.02 6.37 10.93
C ILE A 84 -2.40 4.94 11.29
N LEU A 85 -1.48 3.99 11.12
CA LEU A 85 -1.63 2.59 11.52
C LEU A 85 -0.27 2.02 11.90
N ASP A 86 -0.24 1.27 12.99
CA ASP A 86 0.87 0.43 13.42
C ASP A 86 0.25 -0.93 13.76
N LYS A 87 0.63 -1.98 13.01
CA LYS A 87 0.02 -3.30 13.08
C LYS A 87 1.10 -4.39 13.07
N LEU A 88 1.00 -5.27 14.06
CA LEU A 88 1.69 -6.55 14.10
C LEU A 88 0.73 -7.63 13.58
N ASP A 89 1.19 -8.49 12.68
CA ASP A 89 0.47 -9.70 12.27
C ASP A 89 1.31 -10.92 12.58
N HIS A 90 0.77 -11.85 13.37
CA HIS A 90 1.58 -12.89 14.01
C HIS A 90 1.84 -14.11 13.13
N HIS A 91 0.96 -14.39 12.16
CA HIS A 91 1.14 -15.52 11.26
C HIS A 91 0.19 -15.48 10.07
N GLY A 92 0.68 -15.71 8.85
CA GLY A 92 -0.20 -15.81 7.69
C GLY A 92 0.51 -15.77 6.33
N HIS A 93 -0.31 -15.60 5.29
CA HIS A 93 0.10 -15.37 3.89
C HIS A 93 -0.41 -14.03 3.36
N SER A 94 -0.98 -13.21 4.24
CA SER A 94 -1.60 -11.95 3.86
C SER A 94 -1.75 -11.04 5.06
N THR A 95 -1.68 -9.75 4.80
CA THR A 95 -1.99 -8.73 5.79
C THR A 95 -3.03 -7.78 5.22
N VAL A 96 -4.08 -7.50 6.01
CA VAL A 96 -5.10 -6.50 5.70
C VAL A 96 -4.86 -5.26 6.57
N LEU A 97 -4.68 -4.11 5.93
CA LEU A 97 -4.56 -2.80 6.56
C LEU A 97 -5.87 -2.04 6.37
N LEU A 98 -6.63 -1.90 7.45
CA LEU A 98 -7.89 -1.15 7.47
C LEU A 98 -7.62 0.26 7.96
N LEU A 99 -7.82 1.25 7.08
CA LEU A 99 -7.52 2.64 7.36
C LEU A 99 -8.77 3.40 7.80
N ASN A 100 -8.56 4.47 8.56
CA ASN A 100 -9.65 5.32 9.01
C ASN A 100 -9.82 6.50 8.04
N ARG A 101 -10.93 6.49 7.28
CA ARG A 101 -11.25 7.57 6.32
C ARG A 101 -11.23 8.97 6.95
N LYS A 102 -11.63 9.10 8.23
CA LYS A 102 -11.68 10.41 8.90
C LYS A 102 -10.28 10.95 9.11
N ILE A 103 -9.36 10.09 9.55
CA ILE A 103 -7.95 10.45 9.74
C ILE A 103 -7.33 10.87 8.40
N LEU A 104 -7.62 10.15 7.31
CA LEU A 104 -7.15 10.54 5.98
C LEU A 104 -7.67 11.93 5.58
N SER A 105 -8.98 12.16 5.69
CA SER A 105 -9.58 13.47 5.38
C SER A 105 -9.05 14.60 6.26
N ASP A 106 -8.77 14.35 7.54
CA ASP A 106 -8.25 15.36 8.47
C ASP A 106 -6.78 15.72 8.19
N LEU A 107 -6.02 14.80 7.58
CA LEU A 107 -4.61 14.96 7.24
C LEU A 107 -4.37 15.33 5.78
N GLU A 108 -5.42 15.34 4.97
CA GLU A 108 -5.37 15.69 3.56
C GLU A 108 -4.88 17.13 3.36
N GLN A 109 -3.97 17.32 2.40
CA GLN A 109 -3.43 18.61 2.03
C GLN A 109 -3.90 19.00 0.62
N HIS A 110 -3.92 20.30 0.33
CA HIS A 110 -4.44 20.81 -0.94
C HIS A 110 -3.57 20.46 -2.17
N HIS A 111 -2.29 20.15 -1.99
CA HIS A 111 -1.35 20.04 -3.11
C HIS A 111 -0.55 18.75 -3.16
N GLU A 112 -0.29 18.12 -2.02
CA GLU A 112 0.55 16.91 -1.96
C GLU A 112 -0.04 15.96 -0.92
N ASN A 113 -0.43 14.77 -1.37
CA ASN A 113 -0.94 13.71 -0.52
C ASN A 113 -0.17 12.44 -0.84
N GLU A 114 0.48 11.86 0.17
CA GLU A 114 1.29 10.67 0.03
C GLU A 114 0.96 9.69 1.16
N MET A 115 0.74 8.42 0.80
CA MET A 115 0.66 7.32 1.75
C MET A 115 1.88 6.44 1.60
N ILE A 116 2.56 6.17 2.70
CA ILE A 116 3.71 5.28 2.75
C ILE A 116 3.34 4.09 3.62
N ILE A 117 3.62 2.89 3.14
CA ILE A 117 3.44 1.64 3.89
C ILE A 117 4.78 0.97 3.99
N HIS A 118 5.23 0.79 5.22
CA HIS A 118 6.41 0.02 5.56
C HIS A 118 5.96 -1.34 6.05
N ALA A 119 6.64 -2.39 5.58
CA ALA A 119 6.50 -3.72 6.13
C ALA A 119 7.86 -4.34 6.41
N GLU A 120 7.96 -4.99 7.56
CA GLU A 120 9.10 -5.79 7.97
C GLU A 120 8.65 -7.25 8.08
N PHE A 121 9.28 -8.09 7.28
CA PHE A 121 9.10 -9.52 7.23
C PHE A 121 10.27 -10.21 7.93
N PRO A 122 10.04 -11.37 8.59
CA PRO A 122 11.07 -12.07 9.32
C PRO A 122 12.08 -12.79 8.41
N LYS A 123 11.76 -12.87 7.11
CA LYS A 123 12.55 -13.51 6.04
C LYS A 123 12.13 -12.93 4.70
N SER A 124 12.82 -13.34 3.64
CA SER A 124 12.47 -12.95 2.28
C SER A 124 11.05 -13.36 1.91
N ALA A 125 10.35 -12.51 1.15
CA ALA A 125 8.96 -12.73 0.75
C ALA A 125 8.75 -12.55 -0.76
N ASN A 126 7.84 -13.33 -1.35
CA ASN A 126 7.32 -13.14 -2.70
C ASN A 126 5.90 -12.58 -2.62
N LEU A 127 5.70 -11.37 -3.10
CA LEU A 127 4.38 -10.73 -3.16
C LEU A 127 3.52 -11.35 -4.28
N ASN A 128 2.25 -11.61 -3.97
CA ASN A 128 1.25 -12.00 -4.95
C ASN A 128 0.53 -10.75 -5.49
N LEU A 129 0.99 -10.26 -6.64
CA LEU A 129 0.54 -8.99 -7.22
C LEU A 129 -0.91 -9.03 -7.74
N ASP A 130 -1.42 -10.20 -8.10
CA ASP A 130 -2.79 -10.38 -8.58
C ASP A 130 -3.81 -10.37 -7.44
N LYS A 131 -3.43 -10.95 -6.29
CA LYS A 131 -4.29 -11.00 -5.09
C LYS A 131 -4.16 -9.75 -4.23
N SER A 132 -2.99 -9.12 -4.21
CA SER A 132 -2.77 -7.87 -3.45
C SER A 132 -3.52 -6.73 -4.11
N TYR A 133 -4.19 -5.89 -3.33
CA TYR A 133 -4.98 -4.79 -3.86
C TYR A 133 -5.05 -3.58 -2.93
N ILE A 134 -5.41 -2.44 -3.51
CA ILE A 134 -5.84 -1.25 -2.79
C ILE A 134 -7.32 -0.99 -3.03
N HIS A 135 -7.97 -0.32 -2.08
CA HIS A 135 -9.32 0.19 -2.19
C HIS A 135 -9.42 1.52 -1.44
N PHE A 136 -8.90 2.58 -2.04
CA PHE A 136 -8.85 3.90 -1.39
C PHE A 136 -10.09 4.75 -1.64
N PHE A 137 -10.62 4.71 -2.85
CA PHE A 137 -11.67 5.62 -3.31
C PHE A 137 -12.97 4.88 -3.65
N LYS A 138 -14.09 5.59 -3.51
CA LYS A 138 -15.43 5.11 -3.90
C LYS A 138 -15.61 5.09 -5.40
#